data_AF-A0A2V0RB65-F1
#
_entry.id   AF-A0A2V0RB65-F1
#
_cell.length_a   1.000
_cell.length_b   1.000
_cell.length_c   1.000
_cell.angle_alpha   90.00
_cell.angle_beta   90.00
_cell.angle_gamma   90.00
#
_symmetry.space_group_name_H-M   'P 1'
#
loop_
_entity.id
_entity.type
_entity.pdbx_description
1 polymer ?
#
loop_
_entity_poly.entity_id
_entity_poly.type
_entity_poly.pdbx_seq_one_letter_code
_entity_poly.pdbx_strand_id
1 'polypeptide(L)'
;MSSTKSDSVSKQKSKKNHKIDPKFYITRRRAQMGSFVVADAETNMDPGGHIANKLHSRVFILNGEELMAMMEARNYTYEQAICYVEAVSQVPEHKKGGVAYTGHAHPITTVDPGEVDILNAYWFDNSWTGNSWTANAMMPDGGPPCFWTKNIAAPEQDNTYVLGGKRGTHSKAIKAKLVREGVPYYVDGTNPSDFSNEERSKVVPGTSVHAVTGVFEGKEFDNTTEQHHLFHDDIQDRNGKQYLILKHDAAMIERAINSFSDGVDVIKSDPFSEAHERYEKQFPNRGWKVGYDQHPTFDDVCNKLKAFLMTYPTEEKHIWIQGELENMTTTETIRRLKSECIIAFTRARSSNATTSPTIMTFWNTPILASQDLAYAYGGRTPQRIPVIPWRPTNFGMRIMAPGLKPQLFPSSSLMRDLGIKFSTLEMNGSISKPVVYTNYSGFVKLVPLRRELNMDFGWLPMGNNEYAMANPREVSQPLFMVEDEAFFMGLGSVVTGHHSIYGLGRSEPELWEQLQRKLKTGHDTSGHMIAAPLAYKAQMLWYLQEVMINMTQKRSIYSLPFKEPTGGVYHTTTEYVHALNDMNKLDRGRVYPFYARQNVSICADFIRAMA
;
A
#
# COMPACT_ATOMS: atom_id res chain seq x y z
N MET A 1 -64.37 2.53 52.69
CA MET A 1 -64.66 2.07 51.31
C MET A 1 -64.48 3.26 50.38
N SER A 2 -64.12 3.02 49.10
CA SER A 2 -63.56 4.00 48.15
C SER A 2 -62.14 4.49 48.47
N SER A 3 -61.18 4.12 47.61
CA SER A 3 -60.29 5.09 46.96
C SER A 3 -59.70 4.50 45.68
N THR A 4 -59.80 5.26 44.60
CA THR A 4 -59.24 4.97 43.28
C THR A 4 -57.73 5.28 43.21
N LYS A 5 -57.05 4.58 42.29
CA LYS A 5 -55.79 4.93 41.59
C LYS A 5 -54.90 6.03 42.19
N SER A 6 -53.63 5.69 42.43
CA SER A 6 -52.51 6.57 42.03
C SER A 6 -51.30 5.78 41.50
N ASP A 7 -50.89 6.22 40.31
CA ASP A 7 -49.52 6.40 39.83
C ASP A 7 -48.48 5.27 39.87
N SER A 8 -48.26 4.77 38.66
CA SER A 8 -47.02 4.15 38.22
C SER A 8 -45.79 5.02 38.49
N VAL A 9 -44.90 4.56 39.36
CA VAL A 9 -43.48 4.97 39.35
C VAL A 9 -42.62 3.75 39.03
N SER A 10 -42.09 3.72 37.81
CA SER A 10 -41.21 2.69 37.31
C SER A 10 -39.84 2.75 37.99
N LYS A 11 -39.72 2.14 39.18
CA LYS A 11 -38.40 1.85 39.76
C LYS A 11 -37.70 0.78 38.91
N GLN A 12 -36.95 1.26 37.93
CA GLN A 12 -35.93 0.50 37.21
C GLN A 12 -35.12 -0.30 38.23
N LYS A 13 -35.21 -1.64 38.16
CA LYS A 13 -34.11 -2.46 38.68
C LYS A 13 -32.90 -2.09 37.85
N SER A 14 -31.95 -1.36 38.45
CA SER A 14 -30.68 -1.07 37.81
C SER A 14 -30.05 -2.40 37.42
N LYS A 15 -29.99 -2.67 36.11
CA LYS A 15 -29.07 -3.68 35.60
C LYS A 15 -27.71 -3.27 36.14
N LYS A 16 -27.12 -4.09 37.03
CA LYS A 16 -25.75 -3.87 37.47
C LYS A 16 -24.93 -3.71 36.21
N ASN A 17 -24.39 -2.51 35.99
CA ASN A 17 -23.40 -2.29 34.96
C ASN A 17 -22.23 -3.21 35.34
N HIS A 18 -22.13 -4.35 34.65
CA HIS A 18 -20.84 -5.01 34.50
C HIS A 18 -19.97 -3.99 33.79
N LYS A 19 -19.25 -3.19 34.57
CA LYS A 19 -18.08 -2.45 34.10
C LYS A 19 -17.17 -3.54 33.53
N ILE A 20 -17.20 -3.64 32.20
CA ILE A 20 -16.26 -4.45 31.43
C ILE A 20 -14.88 -4.07 31.97
N ASP A 21 -14.12 -5.08 32.44
CA ASP A 21 -12.81 -4.87 33.05
C ASP A 21 -11.99 -3.94 32.13
N PRO A 22 -11.39 -2.85 32.64
CA PRO A 22 -10.49 -2.01 31.86
C PRO A 22 -9.43 -2.82 31.10
N LYS A 23 -8.97 -3.95 31.65
CA LYS A 23 -8.11 -4.92 30.95
C LYS A 23 -8.78 -5.53 29.71
N PHE A 24 -10.08 -5.83 29.74
CA PHE A 24 -10.82 -6.35 28.59
C PHE A 24 -11.03 -5.28 27.51
N TYR A 25 -11.26 -4.02 27.91
CA TYR A 25 -11.33 -2.89 26.96
C TYR A 25 -9.94 -2.59 26.34
N ILE A 26 -8.88 -2.69 27.13
CA ILE A 26 -7.48 -2.57 26.68
C ILE A 26 -7.08 -3.75 25.79
N THR A 27 -7.46 -4.99 26.10
CA THR A 27 -7.24 -6.17 25.25
C THR A 27 -8.02 -6.07 23.94
N ARG A 28 -9.24 -5.55 23.94
CA ARG A 28 -10.00 -5.24 22.70
C ARG A 28 -9.33 -4.14 21.87
N ARG A 29 -8.66 -3.17 22.49
CA ARG A 29 -7.84 -2.14 21.81
C ARG A 29 -6.47 -2.65 21.33
N ARG A 30 -5.94 -3.71 21.94
CA ARG A 30 -4.68 -4.38 21.54
C ARG A 30 -4.85 -5.40 20.41
N ALA A 31 -6.09 -5.73 20.04
CA ALA A 31 -6.42 -6.76 19.06
C ALA A 31 -6.45 -6.26 17.60
N GLN A 32 -5.86 -5.10 17.32
CA GLN A 32 -5.83 -4.52 15.99
C GLN A 32 -4.42 -3.98 15.72
N MET A 33 -3.71 -4.68 14.82
CA MET A 33 -2.71 -4.14 13.90
C MET A 33 -1.17 -4.09 14.43
N GLY A 34 -0.08 -4.18 13.59
CA GLY A 34 1.38 -3.74 13.69
C GLY A 34 2.32 -3.79 12.39
N SER A 35 2.78 -2.69 11.69
CA SER A 35 3.52 -2.64 10.33
C SER A 35 5.08 -2.71 10.24
N PHE A 36 5.69 -2.53 9.04
CA PHE A 36 7.11 -2.21 8.79
C PHE A 36 7.35 -0.85 8.07
N VAL A 37 8.55 -0.30 8.21
CA VAL A 37 9.06 0.93 7.56
C VAL A 37 10.53 0.70 7.16
N VAL A 38 10.93 1.09 5.94
CA VAL A 38 12.36 1.15 5.57
C VAL A 38 12.94 2.46 6.10
N ALA A 39 13.99 2.40 6.92
CA ALA A 39 14.61 3.58 7.50
C ALA A 39 16.10 3.35 7.87
N ASP A 40 16.80 4.44 8.16
CA ASP A 40 18.18 4.43 8.65
C ASP A 40 18.21 4.15 10.18
N ALA A 41 18.00 2.88 10.55
CA ALA A 41 18.25 2.35 11.90
C ALA A 41 18.44 0.82 11.85
N GLU A 42 18.87 0.19 12.94
CA GLU A 42 19.01 -1.27 13.00
C GLU A 42 17.69 -2.02 12.70
N THR A 43 17.77 -3.11 11.93
CA THR A 43 16.63 -3.99 11.72
C THR A 43 16.21 -4.68 13.02
N ASN A 44 14.92 -4.59 13.34
CA ASN A 44 14.34 -5.09 14.58
C ASN A 44 13.13 -6.02 14.35
N MET A 45 13.13 -6.72 13.21
CA MET A 45 12.08 -7.67 12.81
C MET A 45 11.92 -8.82 13.84
N ASP A 46 10.69 -9.32 14.03
CA ASP A 46 10.34 -10.57 14.73
C ASP A 46 9.07 -11.18 14.10
N PRO A 47 9.18 -11.88 12.95
CA PRO A 47 8.02 -12.48 12.29
C PRO A 47 7.26 -13.44 13.20
N GLY A 48 7.98 -14.29 13.95
CA GLY A 48 7.37 -15.26 14.86
C GLY A 48 6.56 -14.62 15.99
N GLY A 49 6.99 -13.47 16.50
CA GLY A 49 6.24 -12.69 17.48
C GLY A 49 4.95 -12.09 16.95
N HIS A 50 4.94 -11.63 15.70
CA HIS A 50 3.77 -11.03 15.06
C HIS A 50 2.75 -12.09 14.65
N ILE A 51 3.20 -13.19 14.05
CA ILE A 51 2.38 -14.36 13.69
C ILE A 51 1.72 -15.00 14.92
N ALA A 52 2.42 -14.99 16.06
CA ALA A 52 1.89 -15.44 17.35
C ALA A 52 1.05 -14.38 18.10
N ASN A 53 0.81 -13.20 17.52
CA ASN A 53 0.04 -12.09 18.12
C ASN A 53 0.55 -11.68 19.53
N LYS A 54 1.88 -11.66 19.73
CA LYS A 54 2.47 -11.26 21.02
C LYS A 54 2.22 -9.77 21.26
N LEU A 55 1.70 -9.42 22.45
CA LEU A 55 1.30 -8.07 22.89
C LEU A 55 2.34 -6.92 22.82
N HIS A 56 3.55 -7.19 22.32
CA HIS A 56 4.68 -6.25 22.26
C HIS A 56 5.31 -6.15 20.86
N SER A 57 4.68 -6.76 19.85
CA SER A 57 4.97 -6.63 18.42
C SER A 57 4.94 -5.15 17.99
N ARG A 58 6.08 -4.59 17.56
CA ARG A 58 6.23 -3.15 17.23
C ARG A 58 6.26 -2.93 15.72
N VAL A 59 6.09 -1.67 15.29
CA VAL A 59 6.41 -1.31 13.91
C VAL A 59 7.89 -1.63 13.65
N PHE A 60 8.16 -2.48 12.66
CA PHE A 60 9.52 -2.85 12.30
C PHE A 60 10.22 -1.72 11.57
N ILE A 61 11.49 -1.54 11.88
CA ILE A 61 12.43 -0.89 10.97
C ILE A 61 13.11 -2.00 10.20
N LEU A 62 13.10 -1.87 8.88
CA LEU A 62 14.01 -2.57 7.98
C LEU A 62 15.10 -1.57 7.60
N ASN A 63 16.35 -1.90 7.88
CA ASN A 63 17.46 -1.05 7.51
C ASN A 63 17.57 -0.95 5.98
N GLY A 64 17.69 0.28 5.45
CA GLY A 64 17.78 0.51 4.01
C GLY A 64 19.02 -0.13 3.36
N GLU A 65 20.17 -0.08 4.05
CA GLU A 65 21.42 -0.70 3.58
C GLU A 65 21.34 -2.23 3.60
N GLU A 66 20.72 -2.83 4.62
CA GLU A 66 20.53 -4.29 4.68
C GLU A 66 19.55 -4.80 3.60
N LEU A 67 18.51 -4.02 3.28
CA LEU A 67 17.61 -4.32 2.15
C LEU A 67 18.37 -4.26 0.82
N MET A 68 19.19 -3.22 0.60
CA MET A 68 20.02 -3.08 -0.60
C MET A 68 21.10 -4.17 -0.69
N ALA A 69 21.73 -4.54 0.43
CA ALA A 69 22.70 -5.63 0.49
C ALA A 69 22.06 -7.00 0.20
N MET A 70 20.82 -7.24 0.66
CA MET A 70 20.05 -8.42 0.26
C MET A 70 19.73 -8.39 -1.23
N MET A 71 19.32 -7.24 -1.78
CA MET A 71 19.04 -7.08 -3.22
C MET A 71 20.28 -7.40 -4.07
N GLU A 72 21.44 -6.85 -3.72
CA GLU A 72 22.71 -7.12 -4.40
C GLU A 72 23.12 -8.60 -4.27
N ALA A 73 23.14 -9.14 -3.05
CA ALA A 73 23.56 -10.51 -2.78
C ALA A 73 22.64 -11.59 -3.39
N ARG A 74 21.40 -11.23 -3.75
CA ARG A 74 20.41 -12.12 -4.38
C ARG A 74 20.10 -11.78 -5.83
N ASN A 75 20.64 -10.68 -6.36
CA ASN A 75 20.24 -10.10 -7.64
C ASN A 75 18.70 -9.92 -7.74
N TYR A 76 18.09 -9.37 -6.67
CA TYR A 76 16.66 -9.06 -6.63
C TYR A 76 16.39 -7.63 -7.08
N THR A 77 15.32 -7.42 -7.84
CA THR A 77 14.73 -6.09 -7.98
C THR A 77 14.16 -5.61 -6.64
N TYR A 78 13.86 -4.31 -6.54
CA TYR A 78 13.24 -3.75 -5.34
C TYR A 78 11.88 -4.41 -5.06
N GLU A 79 11.08 -4.68 -6.09
CA GLU A 79 9.77 -5.34 -5.99
C GLU A 79 9.90 -6.79 -5.52
N GLN A 80 10.91 -7.53 -6.00
CA GLN A 80 11.21 -8.88 -5.52
C GLN A 80 11.62 -8.85 -4.04
N ALA A 81 12.48 -7.92 -3.65
CA ALA A 81 12.92 -7.78 -2.27
C ALA A 81 11.76 -7.40 -1.32
N ILE A 82 10.88 -6.48 -1.73
CA ILE A 82 9.66 -6.16 -0.98
C ILE A 82 8.71 -7.37 -0.91
N CYS A 83 8.47 -8.08 -2.02
CA CYS A 83 7.64 -9.29 -2.04
C CYS A 83 8.19 -10.38 -1.11
N TYR A 84 9.51 -10.57 -1.08
CA TYR A 84 10.18 -11.47 -0.14
C TYR A 84 9.93 -11.04 1.31
N VAL A 85 10.19 -9.77 1.65
CA VAL A 85 9.97 -9.21 2.99
C VAL A 85 8.53 -9.41 3.42
N GLU A 86 7.56 -9.03 2.59
CA GLU A 86 6.13 -9.20 2.83
C GLU A 86 5.77 -10.67 3.12
N ALA A 87 6.29 -11.60 2.33
CA ALA A 87 6.05 -13.02 2.48
C ALA A 87 6.60 -13.59 3.80
N VAL A 88 7.81 -13.19 4.23
CA VAL A 88 8.39 -13.66 5.50
C VAL A 88 7.90 -12.94 6.75
N SER A 89 7.24 -11.78 6.63
CA SER A 89 6.92 -10.96 7.80
C SER A 89 5.44 -10.90 8.17
N GLN A 90 4.51 -11.26 7.26
CA GLN A 90 3.05 -11.42 7.52
C GLN A 90 2.45 -10.32 8.42
N VAL A 91 2.53 -9.09 7.93
CA VAL A 91 2.60 -7.87 8.74
C VAL A 91 1.23 -7.18 8.98
N PRO A 92 0.87 -6.79 10.22
CA PRO A 92 -0.29 -5.93 10.54
C PRO A 92 -0.05 -4.33 10.44
N GLU A 93 -0.84 -3.41 11.08
CA GLU A 93 -0.78 -1.88 11.38
C GLU A 93 0.11 -0.84 10.69
N HIS A 94 -0.54 -0.11 9.81
CA HIS A 94 -0.22 1.26 9.48
C HIS A 94 -0.58 2.27 10.61
N LYS A 95 0.39 3.06 11.10
CA LYS A 95 0.11 4.22 11.99
C LYS A 95 -0.59 5.35 11.23
N LYS A 96 -1.50 6.07 11.89
CA LYS A 96 -2.18 7.26 11.33
C LYS A 96 -1.16 8.30 10.85
N GLY A 97 -1.05 8.49 9.53
CA GLY A 97 -0.13 9.44 8.89
C GLY A 97 1.02 8.81 8.08
N GLY A 98 1.19 7.48 8.08
CA GLY A 98 2.08 6.81 7.12
C GLY A 98 1.52 6.79 5.69
N VAL A 99 2.29 6.20 4.77
CA VAL A 99 1.77 5.70 3.48
C VAL A 99 1.59 4.19 3.62
N ALA A 100 0.39 3.68 3.29
CA ALA A 100 0.10 2.26 3.33
C ALA A 100 0.42 1.62 1.98
N TYR A 101 1.37 0.68 1.95
CA TYR A 101 1.51 -0.23 0.81
C TYR A 101 0.41 -1.30 0.92
N THR A 102 -0.70 -1.08 0.23
CA THR A 102 -1.52 -2.20 -0.25
C THR A 102 -0.84 -2.67 -1.52
N GLY A 103 -0.14 -3.81 -1.46
CA GLY A 103 0.58 -4.34 -2.61
C GLY A 103 -0.30 -4.29 -3.86
N HIS A 104 0.23 -3.67 -4.93
CA HIS A 104 -0.31 -3.92 -6.27
C HIS A 104 -0.37 -5.43 -6.47
N ALA A 105 -1.36 -5.92 -7.22
CA ALA A 105 -1.36 -7.33 -7.60
C ALA A 105 0.01 -7.62 -8.21
N HIS A 106 0.77 -8.54 -7.59
CA HIS A 106 2.11 -8.89 -8.06
C HIS A 106 2.01 -9.17 -9.55
N PRO A 107 2.96 -8.72 -10.38
CA PRO A 107 2.89 -8.94 -11.81
C PRO A 107 2.82 -10.45 -12.05
N ILE A 108 1.61 -10.93 -12.34
CA ILE A 108 1.40 -12.28 -12.84
C ILE A 108 2.09 -12.23 -14.19
N THR A 109 3.09 -13.09 -14.40
CA THR A 109 3.87 -13.10 -15.64
C THR A 109 3.03 -13.69 -16.77
N THR A 110 2.08 -12.90 -17.26
CA THR A 110 1.17 -13.19 -18.39
C THR A 110 1.54 -12.43 -19.65
N VAL A 111 2.60 -11.60 -19.61
CA VAL A 111 2.96 -10.65 -20.67
C VAL A 111 3.49 -11.35 -21.92
N ASP A 112 2.57 -11.94 -22.67
CA ASP A 112 2.58 -11.88 -24.12
C ASP A 112 2.43 -10.38 -24.52
N PRO A 113 3.11 -9.84 -25.54
CA PRO A 113 3.26 -8.38 -25.75
C PRO A 113 1.99 -7.56 -26.06
N GLY A 114 0.78 -8.11 -25.89
CA GLY A 114 -0.51 -7.46 -26.16
C GLY A 114 -1.30 -7.00 -24.93
N GLU A 115 -0.79 -7.21 -23.70
CA GLU A 115 -1.56 -6.91 -22.48
C GLU A 115 -1.54 -5.42 -22.09
N VAL A 116 -2.65 -4.71 -22.33
CA VAL A 116 -2.85 -3.33 -21.85
C VAL A 116 -3.13 -3.29 -20.35
N ASP A 117 -2.25 -2.68 -19.56
CA ASP A 117 -2.50 -2.40 -18.15
C ASP A 117 -3.32 -1.11 -17.98
N ILE A 118 -4.63 -1.30 -17.79
CA ILE A 118 -5.57 -0.21 -17.48
C ILE A 118 -5.48 0.28 -16.04
N LEU A 119 -4.79 -0.41 -15.14
CA LEU A 119 -4.54 0.08 -13.77
C LEU A 119 -3.44 1.15 -13.75
N ASN A 120 -2.56 1.15 -14.76
CA ASN A 120 -1.52 2.16 -14.97
C ASN A 120 -2.05 3.44 -15.69
N ALA A 121 -3.38 3.63 -15.73
CA ALA A 121 -4.02 4.78 -16.35
C ALA A 121 -4.66 5.71 -15.30
N TYR A 122 -4.12 6.92 -15.18
CA TYR A 122 -4.64 7.95 -14.27
C TYR A 122 -5.70 8.82 -14.95
N TRP A 123 -6.80 9.11 -14.23
CA TRP A 123 -7.97 9.80 -14.75
C TRP A 123 -8.25 11.06 -13.96
N PHE A 124 -8.40 12.19 -14.65
CA PHE A 124 -8.66 13.49 -14.04
C PHE A 124 -10.02 14.05 -14.51
N ASP A 125 -10.89 14.42 -13.56
CA ASP A 125 -12.19 15.08 -13.80
C ASP A 125 -12.06 16.56 -13.44
N ASN A 126 -12.24 17.45 -14.43
CA ASN A 126 -12.22 18.90 -14.25
C ASN A 126 -13.61 19.50 -14.54
N SER A 127 -14.53 19.33 -13.59
CA SER A 127 -15.88 19.92 -13.60
C SER A 127 -16.07 20.87 -12.40
N TRP A 128 -15.78 22.17 -12.57
CA TRP A 128 -15.88 23.15 -11.48
C TRP A 128 -16.66 24.43 -11.83
N THR A 129 -17.91 24.45 -11.38
CA THR A 129 -18.63 25.65 -10.93
C THR A 129 -19.34 25.33 -9.62
N GLY A 130 -19.12 26.14 -8.57
CA GLY A 130 -20.00 26.21 -7.40
C GLY A 130 -19.59 25.48 -6.10
N ASN A 131 -18.49 24.73 -6.05
CA ASN A 131 -18.03 24.08 -4.81
C ASN A 131 -17.00 24.94 -4.05
N SER A 132 -17.02 24.90 -2.72
CA SER A 132 -16.08 25.61 -1.83
C SER A 132 -15.73 24.74 -0.63
N TRP A 133 -14.45 24.72 -0.24
CA TRP A 133 -13.96 23.98 0.93
C TRP A 133 -14.71 24.36 2.20
N THR A 134 -14.96 25.65 2.38
CA THR A 134 -15.70 26.19 3.53
C THR A 134 -17.15 25.71 3.56
N ALA A 135 -17.81 25.64 2.39
CA ALA A 135 -19.19 25.17 2.31
C ALA A 135 -19.31 23.66 2.61
N ASN A 136 -18.41 22.85 2.06
CA ASN A 136 -18.44 21.39 2.24
C ASN A 136 -18.05 21.01 3.69
N ALA A 137 -17.07 21.70 4.29
CA ALA A 137 -16.67 21.50 5.69
C ALA A 137 -17.73 21.96 6.73
N MET A 138 -18.71 22.76 6.31
CA MET A 138 -19.85 23.17 7.13
C MET A 138 -21.04 22.19 7.03
N MET A 139 -20.97 21.15 6.19
CA MET A 139 -22.04 20.16 6.08
C MET A 139 -22.07 19.20 7.30
N PRO A 140 -23.25 18.79 7.80
CA PRO A 140 -23.37 17.96 9.01
C PRO A 140 -22.70 16.58 8.95
N ASP A 141 -22.46 16.06 7.74
CA ASP A 141 -21.78 14.79 7.47
C ASP A 141 -20.34 14.96 6.94
N GLY A 142 -19.88 16.21 6.78
CA GLY A 142 -18.57 16.56 6.21
C GLY A 142 -18.49 16.52 4.68
N GLY A 143 -19.59 16.20 3.98
CA GLY A 143 -19.66 16.14 2.53
C GLY A 143 -18.85 15.00 1.87
N PRO A 144 -18.97 14.83 0.54
CA PRO A 144 -18.21 13.84 -0.21
C PRO A 144 -16.72 14.24 -0.33
N PRO A 145 -15.77 13.28 -0.43
CA PRO A 145 -14.34 13.58 -0.50
C PRO A 145 -13.95 14.37 -1.76
N CYS A 146 -13.46 15.60 -1.58
CA CYS A 146 -12.87 16.39 -2.66
C CYS A 146 -11.36 16.13 -2.78
N PHE A 147 -10.93 15.61 -3.92
CA PHE A 147 -9.50 15.51 -4.27
C PHE A 147 -9.13 16.64 -5.24
N TRP A 148 -8.00 17.29 -4.97
CA TRP A 148 -7.36 18.20 -5.93
C TRP A 148 -5.87 17.86 -6.01
N THR A 149 -5.36 17.73 -7.23
CA THR A 149 -3.95 18.03 -7.52
C THR A 149 -3.69 19.48 -7.10
N LYS A 150 -2.49 19.79 -6.59
CA LYS A 150 -2.17 21.12 -6.06
C LYS A 150 -2.38 22.20 -7.13
N ASN A 151 -3.52 22.87 -7.08
CA ASN A 151 -3.71 24.12 -7.77
C ASN A 151 -3.00 25.20 -6.94
N ILE A 152 -2.01 25.87 -7.52
CA ILE A 152 -1.85 27.28 -7.22
C ILE A 152 -3.13 27.87 -7.80
N ALA A 153 -4.13 28.13 -6.96
CA ALA A 153 -5.33 28.80 -7.42
C ALA A 153 -4.89 30.03 -8.20
N ALA A 154 -5.45 30.24 -9.39
CA ALA A 154 -5.46 31.58 -9.95
C ALA A 154 -5.97 32.48 -8.82
N PRO A 155 -5.16 33.42 -8.30
CA PRO A 155 -5.57 34.22 -7.16
C PRO A 155 -6.94 34.80 -7.45
N GLU A 156 -7.86 34.77 -6.47
CA GLU A 156 -9.07 35.57 -6.57
C GLU A 156 -8.62 36.97 -7.02
N GLN A 157 -9.16 37.44 -8.15
CA GLN A 157 -8.70 38.68 -8.76
C GLN A 157 -9.02 39.82 -7.81
N ASP A 158 -8.03 40.17 -6.98
CA ASP A 158 -8.17 41.17 -5.95
C ASP A 158 -8.28 42.53 -6.63
N ASN A 159 -9.52 42.94 -6.86
CA ASN A 159 -9.87 44.19 -7.51
C ASN A 159 -9.77 45.39 -6.55
N THR A 160 -9.26 45.20 -5.31
CA THR A 160 -8.97 46.31 -4.40
C THR A 160 -7.68 47.06 -4.76
N TYR A 161 -6.83 46.49 -5.64
CA TYR A 161 -5.67 47.15 -6.20
C TYR A 161 -5.33 46.66 -7.63
N VAL A 162 -4.44 47.38 -8.31
CA VAL A 162 -3.88 46.99 -9.62
C VAL A 162 -2.35 46.94 -9.56
N LEU A 163 -1.73 45.93 -10.16
CA LEU A 163 -0.28 45.91 -10.36
C LEU A 163 0.10 46.41 -11.76
N GLY A 164 0.95 47.42 -11.81
CA GLY A 164 1.38 48.07 -13.05
C GLY A 164 2.36 47.23 -13.90
N GLY A 165 2.54 47.65 -15.15
CA GLY A 165 3.33 46.94 -16.16
C GLY A 165 2.73 45.56 -16.48
N LYS A 166 3.60 44.54 -16.61
CA LYS A 166 3.22 43.13 -16.85
C LYS A 166 2.81 42.36 -15.59
N ARG A 167 2.76 42.99 -14.41
CA ARG A 167 2.57 42.29 -13.13
C ARG A 167 1.09 42.01 -12.84
N GLY A 168 0.80 41.05 -11.95
CA GLY A 168 -0.56 40.70 -11.54
C GLY A 168 -1.35 39.85 -12.54
N THR A 169 -2.61 39.57 -12.22
CA THR A 169 -3.49 38.59 -12.90
C THR A 169 -4.59 39.24 -13.77
N HIS A 170 -4.57 40.56 -13.93
CA HIS A 170 -5.52 41.30 -14.77
C HIS A 170 -4.98 41.52 -16.19
N SER A 171 -5.84 41.43 -17.19
CA SER A 171 -5.52 41.90 -18.55
C SER A 171 -5.38 43.43 -18.59
N LYS A 172 -4.69 43.96 -19.61
CA LYS A 172 -4.54 45.41 -19.82
C LYS A 172 -5.89 46.13 -19.82
N ALA A 173 -6.91 45.52 -20.42
CA ALA A 173 -8.27 46.05 -20.45
C ALA A 173 -8.91 46.13 -19.06
N ILE A 174 -8.74 45.10 -18.21
CA ILE A 174 -9.27 45.11 -16.83
C ILE A 174 -8.50 46.10 -15.96
N LYS A 175 -7.17 46.15 -16.04
CA LYS A 175 -6.35 47.17 -15.36
C LYS A 175 -6.80 48.59 -15.72
N ALA A 176 -7.06 48.83 -17.00
CA ALA A 176 -7.54 50.13 -17.50
C ALA A 176 -8.93 50.49 -16.99
N LYS A 177 -9.82 49.51 -16.83
CA LYS A 177 -11.14 49.70 -16.21
C LYS A 177 -11.00 50.05 -14.73
N LEU A 178 -10.31 49.21 -13.95
CA LEU A 178 -10.20 49.36 -12.50
C LEU A 178 -9.54 50.69 -12.10
N VAL A 179 -8.46 51.11 -12.78
CA VAL A 179 -7.81 52.40 -12.49
C VAL A 179 -8.71 53.60 -12.82
N ARG A 180 -9.55 53.52 -13.86
CA ARG A 180 -10.58 54.55 -14.15
C ARG A 180 -11.73 54.54 -13.14
N GLU A 181 -12.03 53.39 -12.53
CA GLU A 181 -12.96 53.26 -11.40
C GLU A 181 -12.35 53.72 -10.06
N GLY A 182 -11.11 54.21 -10.06
CA GLY A 182 -10.42 54.74 -8.88
C GLY A 182 -9.72 53.68 -8.04
N VAL A 183 -9.59 52.44 -8.51
CA VAL A 183 -8.80 51.41 -7.80
C VAL A 183 -7.32 51.83 -7.76
N PRO A 184 -6.66 51.81 -6.58
CA PRO A 184 -5.28 52.24 -6.46
C PRO A 184 -4.32 51.26 -7.16
N TYR A 185 -3.20 51.76 -7.68
CA TYR A 185 -2.23 50.93 -8.40
C TYR A 185 -0.77 51.06 -7.94
N TYR A 186 -0.03 49.97 -8.05
CA TYR A 186 1.33 49.81 -7.52
C TYR A 186 2.32 49.57 -8.66
N VAL A 187 3.39 50.37 -8.73
CA VAL A 187 4.45 50.28 -9.78
C VAL A 187 5.82 49.97 -9.17
N ASP A 188 6.88 49.99 -9.98
CA ASP A 188 8.29 49.91 -9.55
C ASP A 188 8.66 48.71 -8.65
N GLY A 189 8.00 47.56 -8.86
CA GLY A 189 8.24 46.36 -8.07
C GLY A 189 7.38 46.22 -6.81
N THR A 190 6.69 47.27 -6.36
CA THR A 190 5.86 47.27 -5.14
C THR A 190 4.60 46.43 -5.24
N ASN A 191 4.12 45.93 -4.11
CA ASN A 191 2.88 45.19 -3.89
C ASN A 191 2.25 45.66 -2.56
N PRO A 192 0.91 45.74 -2.41
CA PRO A 192 0.28 46.05 -1.12
C PRO A 192 0.80 45.20 0.06
N SER A 193 1.19 43.95 -0.15
CA SER A 193 1.74 43.08 0.92
C SER A 193 3.06 43.57 1.51
N ASP A 194 3.81 44.41 0.80
CA ASP A 194 5.11 44.94 1.25
C ASP A 194 4.95 45.90 2.43
N PHE A 195 3.75 46.45 2.63
CA PHE A 195 3.41 47.47 3.61
C PHE A 195 2.69 46.87 4.84
N SER A 196 2.63 47.61 5.95
CA SER A 196 1.83 47.25 7.13
C SER A 196 0.34 47.56 6.90
N ASN A 197 -0.54 47.25 7.87
CA ASN A 197 -1.96 47.63 7.75
C ASN A 197 -2.16 49.14 7.91
N GLU A 198 -1.38 49.73 8.81
CA GLU A 198 -1.34 51.14 9.14
C GLU A 198 -0.83 51.93 7.93
N GLU A 199 0.31 51.53 7.36
CA GLU A 199 0.88 52.13 6.15
C GLU A 199 -0.05 51.97 4.93
N ARG A 200 -0.65 50.79 4.72
CA ARG A 200 -1.66 50.60 3.67
C ARG A 200 -2.87 51.51 3.81
N SER A 201 -3.25 51.93 5.02
CA SER A 201 -4.43 52.79 5.22
C SER A 201 -4.28 54.19 4.61
N LYS A 202 -3.04 54.62 4.30
CA LYS A 202 -2.74 55.84 3.55
C LYS A 202 -3.08 55.73 2.05
N VAL A 203 -3.14 54.52 1.50
CA VAL A 203 -3.42 54.28 0.06
C VAL A 203 -4.92 54.31 -0.19
N VAL A 204 -5.45 55.48 -0.53
CA VAL A 204 -6.88 55.70 -0.80
C VAL A 204 -7.23 55.52 -2.29
N PRO A 205 -8.52 55.31 -2.65
CA PRO A 205 -8.95 55.29 -4.04
C PRO A 205 -8.51 56.54 -4.82
N GLY A 206 -8.12 56.35 -6.08
CA GLY A 206 -7.58 57.40 -6.95
C GLY A 206 -6.11 57.74 -6.68
N THR A 207 -5.33 56.80 -6.13
CA THR A 207 -3.90 56.99 -5.84
C THR A 207 -3.02 55.84 -6.31
N SER A 208 -1.71 56.10 -6.40
CA SER A 208 -0.72 55.12 -6.86
C SER A 208 0.56 55.17 -6.05
N VAL A 209 1.23 54.02 -5.91
CA VAL A 209 2.45 53.85 -5.10
C VAL A 209 3.67 53.65 -5.99
N HIS A 210 4.67 54.52 -5.83
CA HIS A 210 5.89 54.62 -6.64
C HIS A 210 7.14 54.55 -5.78
N ALA A 211 8.25 54.02 -6.30
CA ALA A 211 9.51 54.01 -5.56
C ALA A 211 10.16 55.40 -5.56
N VAL A 212 10.64 55.88 -4.40
CA VAL A 212 11.40 57.15 -4.30
C VAL A 212 12.62 57.15 -5.23
N THR A 213 13.23 55.98 -5.44
CA THR A 213 14.39 55.78 -6.34
C THR A 213 14.00 55.28 -7.74
N GLY A 214 12.80 55.64 -8.22
CA GLY A 214 12.29 55.27 -9.55
C GLY A 214 12.55 56.35 -10.60
N VAL A 215 12.96 55.94 -11.80
CA VAL A 215 13.05 56.84 -12.97
C VAL A 215 11.69 56.89 -13.65
N PHE A 216 10.99 58.01 -13.54
CA PHE A 216 9.71 58.25 -14.22
C PHE A 216 9.96 59.23 -15.38
N GLU A 217 9.60 58.83 -16.61
CA GLU A 217 9.83 59.61 -17.84
C GLU A 217 11.30 60.04 -18.09
N GLY A 218 12.28 59.25 -17.64
CA GLY A 218 13.70 59.54 -17.86
C GLY A 218 14.27 60.63 -16.94
N LYS A 219 13.52 61.04 -15.92
CA LYS A 219 14.01 61.84 -14.80
C LYS A 219 14.05 60.97 -13.55
N GLU A 220 15.13 61.08 -12.78
CA GLU A 220 15.07 60.68 -11.36
C GLU A 220 14.02 61.59 -10.68
N PHE A 221 13.22 61.02 -9.77
CA PHE A 221 12.40 61.85 -8.89
C PHE A 221 13.32 62.56 -7.90
N ASP A 222 13.80 63.74 -8.28
CA ASP A 222 14.63 64.64 -7.45
C ASP A 222 13.85 65.10 -6.20
N ASN A 223 13.87 64.25 -5.16
CA ASN A 223 13.91 64.51 -3.72
C ASN A 223 13.08 65.67 -3.11
N THR A 224 12.06 66.16 -3.81
CA THR A 224 11.17 67.26 -3.40
C THR A 224 9.76 66.74 -3.24
N THR A 225 9.58 65.90 -2.21
CA THR A 225 8.29 65.35 -1.77
C THR A 225 7.19 66.41 -1.64
N GLU A 226 7.54 67.65 -1.32
CA GLU A 226 6.59 68.74 -1.07
C GLU A 226 6.17 69.57 -2.30
N GLN A 227 6.84 69.46 -3.46
CA GLN A 227 6.58 70.35 -4.62
C GLN A 227 5.83 69.73 -5.80
N HIS A 228 5.62 68.41 -5.82
CA HIS A 228 4.83 67.79 -6.88
C HIS A 228 3.33 67.94 -6.60
N HIS A 229 2.61 68.64 -7.48
CA HIS A 229 1.16 68.93 -7.31
C HIS A 229 0.25 67.68 -7.21
N LEU A 230 0.74 66.49 -7.58
CA LEU A 230 0.05 65.21 -7.39
C LEU A 230 0.48 64.44 -6.12
N PHE A 231 1.43 64.95 -5.31
CA PHE A 231 1.83 64.28 -4.08
C PHE A 231 0.65 64.15 -3.10
N HIS A 232 0.51 62.99 -2.47
CA HIS A 232 -0.50 62.76 -1.44
C HIS A 232 0.12 62.60 -0.04
N ASP A 233 1.05 61.66 0.09
CA ASP A 233 1.59 61.16 1.36
C ASP A 233 2.83 60.28 1.10
N ASP A 234 3.62 59.98 2.14
CA ASP A 234 4.70 58.97 2.09
C ASP A 234 4.25 57.62 2.66
N ILE A 235 4.78 56.52 2.14
CA ILE A 235 4.49 55.17 2.65
C ILE A 235 5.77 54.34 2.78
N GLN A 236 5.88 53.60 3.88
CA GLN A 236 7.07 52.81 4.21
C GLN A 236 6.78 51.31 4.14
N ASP A 237 7.63 50.57 3.41
CA ASP A 237 7.55 49.10 3.43
C ASP A 237 8.01 48.55 4.80
N ARG A 238 7.79 47.26 5.02
CA ARG A 238 8.14 46.56 6.27
C ARG A 238 9.63 46.59 6.62
N ASN A 239 10.50 47.01 5.71
CA ASN A 239 11.94 47.18 5.93
C ASN A 239 12.33 48.65 6.18
N GLY A 240 11.35 49.57 6.24
CA GLY A 240 11.57 51.00 6.44
C GLY A 240 12.00 51.76 5.19
N LYS A 241 11.91 51.16 3.99
CA LYS A 241 12.19 51.88 2.74
C LYS A 241 10.98 52.73 2.35
N GLN A 242 11.24 53.98 1.96
CA GLN A 242 10.20 54.96 1.58
C GLN A 242 9.77 54.84 0.11
N TYR A 243 8.47 55.10 -0.10
CA TYR A 243 7.74 55.15 -1.36
C TYR A 243 6.80 56.36 -1.34
N LEU A 244 6.39 56.83 -2.52
CA LEU A 244 5.50 57.99 -2.68
C LEU A 244 4.09 57.53 -3.02
N ILE A 245 3.08 58.12 -2.38
CA ILE A 245 1.68 58.02 -2.80
C ILE A 245 1.35 59.25 -3.64
N LEU A 246 0.92 59.02 -4.89
CA LEU A 246 0.56 60.07 -5.86
C LEU A 246 -0.93 59.99 -6.24
N LYS A 247 -1.64 61.13 -6.20
CA LYS A 247 -3.02 61.27 -6.65
C LYS A 247 -3.12 61.22 -8.17
N HIS A 248 -4.21 60.63 -8.66
CA HIS A 248 -4.50 60.55 -10.08
C HIS A 248 -5.08 61.85 -10.61
N ASP A 249 -4.49 62.38 -11.68
CA ASP A 249 -5.20 63.22 -12.64
C ASP A 249 -5.51 62.41 -13.92
N ALA A 250 -6.30 62.98 -14.84
CA ALA A 250 -6.69 62.31 -16.08
C ALA A 250 -5.48 61.99 -16.99
N ALA A 251 -4.43 62.81 -16.97
CA ALA A 251 -3.24 62.63 -17.79
C ALA A 251 -2.30 61.54 -17.24
N MET A 252 -2.29 61.34 -15.92
CA MET A 252 -1.55 60.29 -15.23
C MET A 252 -2.24 58.93 -15.39
N ILE A 253 -3.57 58.89 -15.29
CA ILE A 253 -4.36 57.67 -15.55
C ILE A 253 -4.09 57.13 -16.95
N GLU A 254 -4.23 57.96 -17.99
CA GLU A 254 -4.02 57.50 -19.37
C GLU A 254 -2.54 57.15 -19.65
N ARG A 255 -1.57 57.84 -19.03
CA ARG A 255 -0.15 57.43 -19.09
C ARG A 255 0.09 56.06 -18.45
N ALA A 256 -0.47 55.80 -17.27
CA ALA A 256 -0.37 54.51 -16.59
C ALA A 256 -1.04 53.38 -17.40
N ILE A 257 -2.24 53.62 -17.92
CA ILE A 257 -2.97 52.66 -18.77
C ILE A 257 -2.17 52.32 -20.03
N ASN A 258 -1.50 53.30 -20.63
CA ASN A 258 -0.65 53.06 -21.79
C ASN A 258 0.57 52.19 -21.45
N SER A 259 1.20 52.35 -20.28
CA SER A 259 2.34 51.52 -19.84
C SER A 259 1.95 50.12 -19.34
N PHE A 260 0.69 49.91 -18.97
CA PHE A 260 0.19 48.59 -18.58
C PHE A 260 0.23 47.59 -19.74
N SER A 261 0.40 46.32 -19.39
CA SER A 261 0.32 45.17 -20.29
C SER A 261 -0.47 44.05 -19.60
N ASP A 262 -0.88 43.05 -20.37
CA ASP A 262 -1.48 41.84 -19.80
C ASP A 262 -0.52 41.22 -18.76
N GLY A 263 -1.10 40.73 -17.66
CA GLY A 263 -0.36 40.05 -16.62
C GLY A 263 0.41 38.84 -17.15
N VAL A 264 1.62 38.58 -16.63
CA VAL A 264 2.38 37.36 -16.98
C VAL A 264 1.58 36.09 -16.68
N ASP A 265 0.67 36.13 -15.70
CA ASP A 265 -0.20 35.02 -15.30
C ASP A 265 -1.54 34.99 -16.07
N VAL A 266 -1.78 35.94 -17.00
CA VAL A 266 -2.97 35.97 -17.88
C VAL A 266 -2.76 35.13 -19.13
N ILE A 267 -1.50 34.83 -19.48
CA ILE A 267 -1.13 34.04 -20.66
C ILE A 267 -0.09 32.96 -20.26
N LYS A 268 -0.48 32.14 -19.29
CA LYS A 268 -0.10 30.73 -19.30
C LYS A 268 -1.37 29.92 -19.48
N SER A 269 -1.23 28.83 -20.22
CA SER A 269 -2.33 27.94 -20.57
C SER A 269 -3.10 27.51 -19.32
N ASP A 270 -4.37 27.13 -19.50
CA ASP A 270 -5.16 26.61 -18.38
C ASP A 270 -4.34 25.54 -17.61
N PRO A 271 -4.46 25.43 -16.27
CA PRO A 271 -3.54 24.59 -15.50
C PRO A 271 -3.49 23.11 -15.94
N PHE A 272 -4.52 22.64 -16.63
CA PHE A 272 -4.61 21.31 -17.24
C PHE A 272 -3.81 21.23 -18.53
N SER A 273 -3.83 22.25 -19.39
CA SER A 273 -2.95 22.34 -20.54
C SER A 273 -1.48 22.48 -20.15
N GLU A 274 -1.15 23.29 -19.12
CA GLU A 274 0.24 23.38 -18.65
C GLU A 274 0.72 22.06 -18.02
N ALA A 275 -0.13 21.38 -17.23
CA ALA A 275 0.20 20.07 -16.66
C ALA A 275 0.43 19.01 -17.75
N HIS A 276 -0.43 18.97 -18.78
CA HIS A 276 -0.23 18.10 -19.93
C HIS A 276 1.02 18.45 -20.73
N GLU A 277 1.30 19.73 -21.02
CA GLU A 277 2.52 20.11 -21.75
C GLU A 277 3.79 19.71 -20.99
N ARG A 278 3.79 19.83 -19.65
CA ARG A 278 4.89 19.33 -18.81
C ARG A 278 5.02 17.80 -18.88
N TYR A 279 3.91 17.07 -18.78
CA TYR A 279 3.92 15.60 -18.86
C TYR A 279 4.34 15.11 -20.25
N GLU A 280 3.75 15.65 -21.32
CA GLU A 280 4.01 15.28 -22.72
C GLU A 280 5.45 15.60 -23.13
N LYS A 281 6.04 16.68 -22.60
CA LYS A 281 7.47 16.97 -22.76
C LYS A 281 8.38 15.92 -22.09
N GLN A 282 7.92 15.32 -21.00
CA GLN A 282 8.66 14.29 -20.26
C GLN A 282 8.40 12.87 -20.80
N PHE A 283 7.20 12.62 -21.31
CA PHE A 283 6.71 11.33 -21.77
C PHE A 283 5.91 11.50 -23.09
N PRO A 284 6.58 11.73 -24.23
CA PRO A 284 5.90 12.00 -25.50
C PRO A 284 4.94 10.88 -25.92
N ASN A 285 3.76 11.28 -26.41
CA ASN A 285 2.63 10.45 -26.82
C ASN A 285 1.98 9.61 -25.71
N ARG A 286 2.33 9.83 -24.43
CA ARG A 286 1.72 9.10 -23.29
C ARG A 286 0.65 9.91 -22.56
N GLY A 287 0.42 11.16 -22.96
CA GLY A 287 -0.74 11.95 -22.56
C GLY A 287 -1.87 11.89 -23.59
N TRP A 288 -3.12 11.87 -23.14
CA TRP A 288 -4.27 12.07 -24.02
C TRP A 288 -5.25 13.10 -23.45
N LYS A 289 -5.45 14.18 -24.20
CA LYS A 289 -6.48 15.20 -23.98
C LYS A 289 -7.76 14.83 -24.73
N VAL A 290 -8.88 14.93 -24.03
CA VAL A 290 -10.24 14.84 -24.57
C VAL A 290 -10.98 16.11 -24.19
N GLY A 291 -11.13 17.02 -25.15
CA GLY A 291 -12.18 18.02 -25.12
C GLY A 291 -13.42 17.45 -25.81
N TYR A 292 -14.58 17.45 -25.15
CA TYR A 292 -15.81 16.96 -25.80
C TYR A 292 -16.32 17.89 -26.92
N ASP A 293 -15.76 19.09 -27.06
CA ASP A 293 -15.89 19.95 -28.24
C ASP A 293 -15.33 19.29 -29.53
N GLN A 294 -14.45 18.28 -29.39
CA GLN A 294 -13.84 17.54 -30.50
C GLN A 294 -14.48 16.17 -30.77
N HIS A 295 -15.41 15.74 -29.92
CA HIS A 295 -15.99 14.38 -29.94
C HIS A 295 -17.51 14.43 -29.72
N PRO A 296 -18.33 14.24 -30.77
CA PRO A 296 -19.78 14.47 -30.68
C PRO A 296 -20.54 13.40 -29.89
N THR A 297 -19.95 12.23 -29.62
CA THR A 297 -20.63 11.12 -28.95
C THR A 297 -19.73 10.36 -27.99
N PHE A 298 -20.36 9.70 -27.00
CA PHE A 298 -19.69 8.80 -26.06
C PHE A 298 -18.88 7.70 -26.78
N ASP A 299 -19.43 7.12 -27.84
CA ASP A 299 -18.81 6.00 -28.53
C ASP A 299 -17.56 6.42 -29.32
N ASP A 300 -17.51 7.64 -29.87
CA ASP A 300 -16.29 8.18 -30.50
C ASP A 300 -15.16 8.37 -29.47
N VAL A 301 -15.47 8.96 -28.31
CA VAL A 301 -14.51 9.08 -27.19
C VAL A 301 -14.04 7.71 -26.73
N CYS A 302 -14.97 6.77 -26.52
CA CYS A 302 -14.66 5.42 -26.03
C CYS A 302 -13.78 4.62 -26.99
N ASN A 303 -14.01 4.74 -28.31
CA ASN A 303 -13.21 4.05 -29.32
C ASN A 303 -11.81 4.66 -29.47
N LYS A 304 -11.69 6.00 -29.46
CA LYS A 304 -10.39 6.69 -29.50
C LYS A 304 -9.57 6.43 -28.23
N LEU A 305 -10.23 6.38 -27.07
CA LEU A 305 -9.58 5.99 -25.82
C LEU A 305 -9.01 4.57 -25.88
N LYS A 306 -9.80 3.60 -26.37
CA LYS A 306 -9.33 2.21 -26.53
C LYS A 306 -8.13 2.13 -27.47
N ALA A 307 -8.14 2.87 -28.58
CA ALA A 307 -7.01 2.94 -29.50
C ALA A 307 -5.75 3.53 -28.85
N PHE A 308 -5.87 4.63 -28.11
CA PHE A 308 -4.77 5.25 -27.36
C PHE A 308 -4.21 4.32 -26.28
N LEU A 309 -5.08 3.65 -25.51
CA LEU A 309 -4.67 2.71 -24.46
C LEU A 309 -3.86 1.51 -25.02
N MET A 310 -4.13 1.10 -26.27
CA MET A 310 -3.38 0.07 -27.00
C MET A 310 -2.01 0.53 -27.53
N THR A 311 -1.73 1.83 -27.63
CA THR A 311 -0.48 2.33 -28.24
C THR A 311 0.76 2.05 -27.38
N TYR A 312 0.60 1.99 -26.06
CA TYR A 312 1.69 1.80 -25.08
C TYR A 312 1.23 0.82 -23.99
N PRO A 313 1.03 -0.48 -24.28
CA PRO A 313 0.21 -1.35 -23.44
C PRO A 313 0.58 -1.36 -21.95
N THR A 314 1.86 -1.40 -21.59
CA THR A 314 2.34 -1.59 -20.21
C THR A 314 2.69 -0.28 -19.48
N GLU A 315 2.84 0.81 -20.22
CA GLU A 315 3.36 2.08 -19.69
C GLU A 315 2.27 2.96 -19.03
N GLU A 316 2.69 3.77 -18.06
CA GLU A 316 1.82 4.74 -17.38
C GLU A 316 1.27 5.76 -18.37
N LYS A 317 -0.05 6.00 -18.30
CA LYS A 317 -0.79 6.92 -19.17
C LYS A 317 -1.62 7.88 -18.34
N HIS A 318 -1.68 9.13 -18.79
CA HIS A 318 -2.51 10.15 -18.15
C HIS A 318 -3.62 10.56 -19.10
N ILE A 319 -4.86 10.42 -18.65
CA ILE A 319 -6.07 10.67 -19.43
C ILE A 319 -6.78 11.89 -18.83
N TRP A 320 -6.87 12.92 -19.66
CA TRP A 320 -7.36 14.25 -19.31
C TRP A 320 -8.64 14.55 -20.06
N ILE A 321 -9.75 14.73 -19.33
CA ILE A 321 -11.09 14.80 -19.91
C ILE A 321 -11.79 16.09 -19.44
N GLN A 322 -12.33 16.87 -20.38
CA GLN A 322 -12.91 18.19 -20.14
C GLN A 322 -14.20 18.45 -20.92
N GLY A 323 -15.24 18.92 -20.21
CA GLY A 323 -16.55 19.32 -20.75
C GLY A 323 -17.66 18.30 -20.45
N GLU A 324 -18.76 18.37 -21.21
CA GLU A 324 -19.88 17.42 -21.13
C GLU A 324 -20.24 16.91 -22.53
N LEU A 325 -20.79 15.70 -22.61
CA LEU A 325 -21.37 15.16 -23.84
C LEU A 325 -22.88 15.47 -23.89
N GLU A 326 -23.45 15.46 -25.09
CA GLU A 326 -24.89 15.63 -25.25
C GLU A 326 -25.66 14.57 -24.42
N ASN A 327 -26.47 15.03 -23.48
CA ASN A 327 -27.22 14.20 -22.52
C ASN A 327 -26.38 13.39 -21.52
N MET A 328 -25.10 13.72 -21.28
CA MET A 328 -24.26 13.01 -20.29
C MET A 328 -23.22 13.93 -19.61
N THR A 329 -23.31 14.04 -18.28
CA THR A 329 -22.37 14.85 -17.47
C THR A 329 -20.94 14.28 -17.52
N THR A 330 -19.94 15.12 -17.21
CA THR A 330 -18.52 14.73 -17.15
C THR A 330 -18.31 13.48 -16.29
N THR A 331 -18.89 13.48 -15.08
CA THR A 331 -18.75 12.40 -14.10
C THR A 331 -19.40 11.09 -14.57
N GLU A 332 -20.59 11.15 -15.17
CA GLU A 332 -21.25 9.96 -15.73
C GLU A 332 -20.48 9.42 -16.93
N THR A 333 -19.93 10.31 -17.77
CA THR A 333 -19.08 9.92 -18.89
C THR A 333 -17.80 9.23 -18.41
N ILE A 334 -17.09 9.79 -17.42
CA ILE A 334 -15.89 9.16 -16.86
C ILE A 334 -16.22 7.82 -16.20
N ARG A 335 -17.33 7.73 -15.46
CA ARG A 335 -17.81 6.48 -14.86
C ARG A 335 -18.07 5.42 -15.94
N ARG A 336 -18.75 5.80 -17.03
CA ARG A 336 -19.08 4.89 -18.14
C ARG A 336 -17.84 4.55 -18.99
N LEU A 337 -16.93 5.48 -19.25
CA LEU A 337 -15.65 5.22 -19.94
C LEU A 337 -14.78 4.24 -19.13
N LYS A 338 -14.64 4.45 -17.82
CA LYS A 338 -13.96 3.50 -16.92
C LYS A 338 -14.63 2.13 -17.00
N SER A 339 -15.95 2.07 -16.88
CA SER A 339 -16.70 0.80 -16.97
C SER A 339 -16.53 0.11 -18.32
N GLU A 340 -16.63 0.82 -19.44
CA GLU A 340 -16.54 0.26 -20.80
C GLU A 340 -15.12 -0.12 -21.18
N CYS A 341 -14.10 0.61 -20.73
CA CYS A 341 -12.70 0.23 -20.93
C CYS A 341 -12.35 -0.98 -20.04
N ILE A 342 -12.75 -0.98 -18.76
CA ILE A 342 -12.64 -2.16 -17.90
C ILE A 342 -13.35 -3.34 -18.55
N ILE A 343 -14.58 -3.19 -19.05
CA ILE A 343 -15.32 -4.27 -19.72
C ILE A 343 -14.62 -4.73 -21.01
N ALA A 344 -14.10 -3.83 -21.85
CA ALA A 344 -13.41 -4.20 -23.08
C ALA A 344 -12.11 -4.99 -22.79
N PHE A 345 -11.23 -4.44 -21.95
CA PHE A 345 -9.95 -5.08 -21.62
C PHE A 345 -10.10 -6.27 -20.66
N THR A 346 -11.20 -6.36 -19.88
CA THR A 346 -11.51 -7.53 -19.04
C THR A 346 -12.28 -8.62 -19.79
N ARG A 347 -13.11 -8.30 -20.81
CA ARG A 347 -13.71 -9.33 -21.68
C ARG A 347 -12.65 -10.02 -22.54
N ALA A 348 -11.62 -9.29 -22.99
CA ALA A 348 -10.42 -9.89 -23.59
C ALA A 348 -9.73 -10.92 -22.67
N ARG A 349 -9.75 -10.75 -21.34
CA ARG A 349 -9.24 -11.76 -20.39
C ARG A 349 -10.06 -13.06 -20.41
N SER A 350 -11.36 -13.00 -20.68
CA SER A 350 -12.25 -14.16 -20.50
C SER A 350 -12.13 -15.27 -21.56
N SER A 351 -11.51 -15.02 -22.71
CA SER A 351 -11.27 -16.04 -23.75
C SER A 351 -9.87 -16.62 -23.78
N ASN A 352 -8.85 -15.89 -23.29
CA ASN A 352 -7.43 -16.27 -23.43
C ASN A 352 -6.65 -16.43 -22.11
N ALA A 353 -7.25 -16.16 -20.94
CA ALA A 353 -6.48 -16.17 -19.68
C ALA A 353 -5.92 -17.56 -19.32
N THR A 354 -4.61 -17.71 -19.52
CA THR A 354 -3.74 -18.75 -18.96
C THR A 354 -3.52 -18.60 -17.44
N THR A 355 -4.43 -17.95 -16.72
CA THR A 355 -4.37 -17.82 -15.25
C THR A 355 -5.55 -18.52 -14.60
N SER A 356 -5.28 -19.45 -13.68
CA SER A 356 -6.33 -20.19 -12.96
C SER A 356 -7.30 -19.24 -12.23
N PRO A 357 -8.63 -19.41 -12.35
CA PRO A 357 -9.62 -18.58 -11.66
C PRO A 357 -9.42 -18.50 -10.14
N THR A 358 -8.85 -19.55 -9.55
CA THR A 358 -8.47 -19.64 -8.13
C THR A 358 -7.41 -18.59 -7.75
N ILE A 359 -6.45 -18.30 -8.63
CA ILE A 359 -5.40 -17.29 -8.43
C ILE A 359 -6.00 -15.89 -8.55
N MET A 360 -6.83 -15.66 -9.57
CA MET A 360 -7.52 -14.38 -9.73
C MET A 360 -8.43 -14.08 -8.53
N THR A 361 -9.08 -15.11 -7.97
CA THR A 361 -9.88 -14.94 -6.74
C THR A 361 -8.97 -14.60 -5.55
N PHE A 362 -7.84 -15.29 -5.38
CA PHE A 362 -6.88 -14.99 -4.31
C PHE A 362 -6.39 -13.53 -4.30
N TRP A 363 -6.12 -12.96 -5.47
CA TRP A 363 -5.68 -11.57 -5.61
C TRP A 363 -6.84 -10.55 -5.56
N ASN A 364 -7.99 -10.87 -6.17
CA ASN A 364 -9.10 -9.93 -6.30
C ASN A 364 -10.00 -9.85 -5.06
N THR A 365 -10.02 -10.85 -4.15
CA THR A 365 -10.85 -10.75 -2.95
C THR A 365 -10.48 -9.51 -2.12
N PRO A 366 -11.43 -8.60 -1.81
CA PRO A 366 -11.16 -7.48 -0.91
C PRO A 366 -10.79 -7.97 0.49
N ILE A 367 -9.90 -7.28 1.21
CA ILE A 367 -9.50 -7.69 2.56
C ILE A 367 -10.70 -7.78 3.52
N LEU A 368 -11.70 -6.89 3.36
CA LEU A 368 -12.96 -6.93 4.13
C LEU A 368 -13.81 -8.19 3.88
N ALA A 369 -13.65 -8.86 2.73
CA ALA A 369 -14.33 -10.10 2.39
C ALA A 369 -13.51 -11.36 2.70
N SER A 370 -12.23 -11.22 3.05
CA SER A 370 -11.39 -12.31 3.55
C SER A 370 -11.75 -12.67 4.99
N GLN A 371 -11.47 -13.91 5.42
CA GLN A 371 -11.73 -14.36 6.80
C GLN A 371 -10.45 -14.34 7.64
N ASP A 372 -10.54 -13.88 8.89
CA ASP A 372 -9.43 -13.95 9.84
C ASP A 372 -9.08 -15.40 10.23
N LEU A 373 -7.80 -15.79 10.18
CA LEU A 373 -7.39 -17.17 10.50
C LEU A 373 -7.59 -17.52 11.99
N ALA A 374 -7.33 -16.58 12.91
CA ALA A 374 -7.55 -16.83 14.34
C ALA A 374 -9.05 -16.97 14.66
N TYR A 375 -9.93 -16.25 13.97
CA TYR A 375 -11.39 -16.44 14.06
C TYR A 375 -11.88 -17.75 13.41
N ALA A 376 -11.28 -18.13 12.27
CA ALA A 376 -11.66 -19.31 11.50
C ALA A 376 -11.22 -20.63 12.15
N TYR A 377 -10.09 -20.63 12.86
CA TYR A 377 -9.45 -21.83 13.40
C TYR A 377 -9.25 -21.81 14.92
N GLY A 378 -9.36 -20.64 15.56
CA GLY A 378 -9.10 -20.46 16.99
C GLY A 378 -9.96 -21.32 17.90
N GLY A 379 -9.30 -22.07 18.79
CA GLY A 379 -9.97 -22.97 19.75
C GLY A 379 -10.75 -24.13 19.11
N ARG A 380 -10.57 -24.38 17.81
CA ARG A 380 -11.18 -25.52 17.10
C ARG A 380 -10.22 -26.70 17.07
N THR A 381 -10.74 -27.89 16.77
CA THR A 381 -9.92 -29.09 16.53
C THR A 381 -8.81 -28.79 15.50
N PRO A 382 -7.55 -29.15 15.79
CA PRO A 382 -6.43 -28.95 14.88
C PRO A 382 -6.71 -29.52 13.49
N GLN A 383 -6.63 -28.67 12.48
CA GLN A 383 -6.82 -29.02 11.08
C GLN A 383 -5.74 -28.37 10.21
N ARG A 384 -5.76 -28.67 8.91
CA ARG A 384 -4.70 -28.23 8.01
C ARG A 384 -4.74 -26.71 7.85
N ILE A 385 -3.57 -26.07 7.82
CA ILE A 385 -3.42 -24.61 7.73
C ILE A 385 -3.27 -24.22 6.25
N PRO A 386 -4.26 -23.58 5.59
CA PRO A 386 -4.21 -23.25 4.18
C PRO A 386 -3.74 -21.80 3.99
N VAL A 387 -2.46 -21.55 4.27
CA VAL A 387 -1.87 -20.21 4.21
C VAL A 387 -1.01 -20.07 2.97
N ILE A 388 -1.23 -18.99 2.24
CA ILE A 388 -0.48 -18.59 1.05
C ILE A 388 0.22 -17.28 1.41
N PRO A 389 1.56 -17.28 1.61
CA PRO A 389 2.25 -16.15 2.24
C PRO A 389 2.37 -14.91 1.35
N TRP A 390 2.15 -15.02 0.04
CA TRP A 390 2.47 -13.96 -0.92
C TRP A 390 1.60 -12.71 -0.86
N ARG A 391 0.43 -12.76 -0.20
CA ARG A 391 -0.45 -11.60 -0.07
C ARG A 391 -0.36 -11.01 1.35
N PRO A 392 0.44 -9.95 1.56
CA PRO A 392 0.49 -9.26 2.86
C PRO A 392 -0.87 -8.64 3.20
N THR A 393 -1.15 -8.52 4.49
CA THR A 393 -2.41 -7.99 4.99
C THR A 393 -2.22 -7.38 6.36
N ASN A 394 -2.44 -6.07 6.46
CA ASN A 394 -2.30 -5.31 7.70
C ASN A 394 -3.35 -5.67 8.79
N PHE A 395 -4.23 -6.64 8.50
CA PHE A 395 -5.29 -7.16 9.37
C PHE A 395 -4.97 -8.54 9.95
N GLY A 396 -3.68 -8.89 10.05
CA GLY A 396 -3.25 -10.24 10.40
C GLY A 396 -3.48 -11.22 9.24
N MET A 397 -3.31 -12.51 9.50
CA MET A 397 -3.29 -13.55 8.46
C MET A 397 -4.72 -13.93 8.06
N ARG A 398 -4.97 -14.04 6.76
CA ARG A 398 -6.32 -14.10 6.20
C ARG A 398 -6.52 -15.25 5.23
N ILE A 399 -7.68 -15.88 5.28
CA ILE A 399 -8.20 -16.77 4.24
C ILE A 399 -8.81 -15.87 3.16
N MET A 400 -8.08 -15.63 2.08
CA MET A 400 -8.53 -14.72 1.00
C MET A 400 -9.63 -15.34 0.13
N ALA A 401 -9.75 -16.66 0.07
CA ALA A 401 -10.90 -17.34 -0.50
C ALA A 401 -11.03 -18.77 0.08
N PRO A 402 -12.24 -19.32 0.21
CA PRO A 402 -12.41 -20.73 0.54
C PRO A 402 -11.95 -21.60 -0.63
N GLY A 403 -11.41 -22.79 -0.32
CA GLY A 403 -11.04 -23.78 -1.35
C GLY A 403 -9.78 -23.46 -2.16
N LEU A 404 -8.96 -22.49 -1.72
CA LEU A 404 -7.65 -22.24 -2.30
C LEU A 404 -6.74 -23.47 -2.16
N LYS A 405 -5.89 -23.69 -3.17
CA LYS A 405 -4.88 -24.74 -3.17
C LYS A 405 -3.68 -24.29 -2.33
N PRO A 406 -2.92 -25.20 -1.70
CA PRO A 406 -1.67 -24.85 -1.04
C PRO A 406 -0.68 -24.21 -2.01
N GLN A 407 0.12 -23.27 -1.50
CA GLN A 407 1.29 -22.76 -2.20
C GLN A 407 2.33 -23.87 -2.39
N LEU A 408 2.94 -23.98 -3.57
CA LEU A 408 4.10 -24.85 -3.79
C LEU A 408 5.37 -24.31 -3.12
N PHE A 409 6.28 -25.19 -2.71
CA PHE A 409 7.54 -24.88 -2.03
C PHE A 409 8.74 -25.46 -2.81
N PRO A 410 9.98 -25.03 -2.55
CA PRO A 410 11.16 -25.64 -3.15
C PRO A 410 11.30 -27.12 -2.76
N SER A 411 11.95 -27.89 -3.61
CA SER A 411 12.27 -29.29 -3.36
C SER A 411 13.31 -29.41 -2.25
N SER A 412 13.11 -30.31 -1.28
CA SER A 412 14.13 -30.65 -0.28
C SER A 412 15.04 -31.79 -0.76
N SER A 413 16.23 -31.90 -0.17
CA SER A 413 17.06 -33.13 -0.19
C SER A 413 17.13 -33.83 1.17
N LEU A 414 16.53 -33.21 2.19
CA LEU A 414 16.57 -33.58 3.59
C LEU A 414 16.28 -35.06 3.88
N MET A 415 15.20 -35.62 3.31
CA MET A 415 14.78 -36.98 3.65
C MET A 415 15.80 -38.00 3.15
N ARG A 416 16.32 -37.82 1.94
CA ARG A 416 17.45 -38.61 1.42
C ARG A 416 18.67 -38.47 2.32
N ASP A 417 19.07 -37.23 2.65
CA ASP A 417 20.33 -36.95 3.36
C ASP A 417 20.35 -37.51 4.79
N LEU A 418 19.18 -37.70 5.39
CA LEU A 418 18.99 -38.28 6.73
C LEU A 418 18.45 -39.72 6.70
N GLY A 419 18.36 -40.36 5.52
CA GLY A 419 17.88 -41.74 5.36
C GLY A 419 16.39 -41.97 5.67
N ILE A 420 15.59 -40.89 5.75
CA ILE A 420 14.15 -40.94 6.04
C ILE A 420 13.39 -41.40 4.80
N LYS A 421 12.50 -42.39 4.95
CA LYS A 421 11.76 -42.96 3.81
C LYS A 421 10.70 -42.00 3.28
N PHE A 422 10.88 -41.51 2.06
CA PHE A 422 9.84 -40.77 1.34
C PHE A 422 8.66 -41.70 1.05
N SER A 423 7.47 -41.33 1.51
CA SER A 423 6.21 -42.00 1.18
C SER A 423 5.42 -41.08 0.25
N THR A 424 5.32 -41.49 -1.01
CA THR A 424 5.26 -40.58 -2.17
C THR A 424 4.06 -39.64 -2.24
N LEU A 425 2.97 -39.96 -1.56
CA LEU A 425 1.70 -39.24 -1.72
C LEU A 425 1.24 -38.64 -0.38
N GLU A 426 1.12 -37.32 -0.37
CA GLU A 426 0.14 -36.67 0.50
C GLU A 426 -1.22 -36.71 -0.22
N MET A 427 -2.18 -37.42 0.38
CA MET A 427 -3.53 -37.55 -0.15
C MET A 427 -4.43 -36.42 0.37
N ASN A 428 -5.46 -36.02 -0.39
CA ASN A 428 -6.44 -34.98 -0.02
C ASN A 428 -7.42 -35.38 1.11
N GLY A 429 -7.01 -36.23 2.05
CA GLY A 429 -7.90 -36.83 3.06
C GLY A 429 -8.85 -37.90 2.52
N SER A 430 -9.09 -37.97 1.21
CA SER A 430 -9.62 -39.18 0.54
C SER A 430 -8.46 -40.03 -0.01
N ILE A 431 -8.63 -41.34 -0.03
CA ILE A 431 -7.60 -42.33 -0.40
C ILE A 431 -7.16 -42.21 -1.88
N SER A 432 -7.89 -41.46 -2.72
CA SER A 432 -7.84 -41.61 -4.18
C SER A 432 -7.22 -40.45 -4.97
N LYS A 433 -6.82 -39.32 -4.36
CA LYS A 433 -6.26 -38.18 -5.11
C LYS A 433 -5.10 -37.45 -4.39
N PRO A 434 -4.00 -37.13 -5.11
CA PRO A 434 -2.90 -36.35 -4.56
C PRO A 434 -3.32 -34.91 -4.26
N VAL A 435 -2.66 -34.28 -3.29
CA VAL A 435 -2.75 -32.83 -3.09
C VAL A 435 -2.25 -32.09 -4.33
N VAL A 436 -3.05 -31.14 -4.81
CA VAL A 436 -2.68 -30.23 -5.91
C VAL A 436 -2.32 -28.87 -5.31
N TYR A 437 -1.14 -28.38 -5.67
CA TYR A 437 -0.52 -27.14 -5.26
C TYR A 437 -0.57 -26.12 -6.42
N THR A 438 -0.45 -24.84 -6.10
CA THR A 438 -0.45 -23.74 -7.06
C THR A 438 0.69 -22.78 -6.75
N ASN A 439 1.25 -22.12 -7.77
CA ASN A 439 2.14 -20.99 -7.55
C ASN A 439 1.35 -19.68 -7.55
N TYR A 440 1.34 -18.97 -6.43
CA TYR A 440 0.64 -17.70 -6.30
C TYR A 440 1.53 -16.46 -6.54
N SER A 441 2.85 -16.61 -6.70
CA SER A 441 3.78 -15.50 -6.95
C SER A 441 4.40 -15.56 -8.35
N GLY A 442 4.32 -14.47 -9.11
CA GLY A 442 4.95 -14.33 -10.43
C GLY A 442 6.48 -14.33 -10.40
N PHE A 443 7.09 -14.06 -9.25
CA PHE A 443 8.55 -14.11 -9.07
C PHE A 443 9.10 -15.52 -8.84
N VAL A 444 8.24 -16.49 -8.51
CA VAL A 444 8.63 -17.89 -8.31
C VAL A 444 8.68 -18.58 -9.68
N LYS A 445 9.89 -18.64 -10.26
CA LYS A 445 10.14 -19.38 -11.49
C LYS A 445 10.36 -20.87 -11.21
N LEU A 446 9.73 -21.71 -12.03
CA LEU A 446 9.96 -23.15 -12.05
C LEU A 446 10.88 -23.53 -13.21
N VAL A 447 11.85 -24.40 -12.94
CA VAL A 447 12.79 -24.96 -13.93
C VAL A 447 12.71 -26.49 -13.94
N PRO A 448 13.04 -27.16 -15.05
CA PRO A 448 13.09 -28.63 -15.10
C PRO A 448 14.04 -29.19 -14.04
N LEU A 449 13.56 -30.16 -13.26
CA LEU A 449 14.35 -30.84 -12.24
C LEU A 449 15.44 -31.68 -12.92
N ARG A 450 16.70 -31.29 -12.71
CA ARG A 450 17.86 -32.06 -13.19
C ARG A 450 17.98 -33.33 -12.37
N ARG A 451 18.08 -34.49 -13.04
CA ARG A 451 18.17 -35.82 -12.37
C ARG A 451 19.31 -35.91 -11.35
N GLU A 452 20.39 -35.20 -11.61
CA GLU A 452 21.60 -35.12 -10.77
C GLU A 452 21.38 -34.46 -9.40
N LEU A 453 20.39 -33.56 -9.29
CA LEU A 453 20.09 -32.84 -8.04
C LEU A 453 19.44 -33.76 -6.99
N ASN A 454 18.89 -34.90 -7.44
CA ASN A 454 18.70 -36.09 -6.60
C ASN A 454 17.76 -35.82 -5.39
N MET A 455 16.83 -34.87 -5.56
CA MET A 455 15.87 -34.33 -4.57
C MET A 455 14.86 -35.36 -4.04
N ASP A 456 14.26 -35.05 -2.88
CA ASP A 456 13.19 -35.84 -2.24
C ASP A 456 11.91 -35.87 -3.08
N PHE A 457 11.55 -34.73 -3.67
CA PHE A 457 10.38 -34.57 -4.54
C PHE A 457 10.63 -33.56 -5.66
N GLY A 458 9.81 -33.63 -6.71
CA GLY A 458 9.66 -32.59 -7.73
C GLY A 458 8.19 -32.28 -8.00
N TRP A 459 7.95 -31.20 -8.72
CA TRP A 459 6.62 -30.73 -9.11
C TRP A 459 6.21 -31.34 -10.45
N LEU A 460 5.22 -32.23 -10.42
CA LEU A 460 4.57 -32.77 -11.60
C LEU A 460 3.44 -31.84 -12.05
N PRO A 461 3.40 -31.32 -13.29
CA PRO A 461 2.29 -30.51 -13.77
C PRO A 461 1.00 -31.32 -13.84
N MET A 462 -0.06 -30.83 -13.20
CA MET A 462 -1.40 -31.40 -13.19
C MET A 462 -2.39 -30.58 -14.03
N GLY A 463 -2.01 -29.36 -14.39
CA GLY A 463 -2.83 -28.40 -15.12
C GLY A 463 -2.14 -27.05 -15.20
N ASN A 464 -2.92 -26.02 -15.53
CA ASN A 464 -2.41 -24.68 -15.73
C ASN A 464 -2.07 -23.99 -14.39
N ASN A 465 -0.77 -23.82 -14.11
CA ASN A 465 -0.24 -23.38 -12.81
C ASN A 465 -0.75 -24.26 -11.64
N GLU A 466 -0.77 -25.58 -11.87
CA GLU A 466 -1.21 -26.58 -10.91
C GLU A 466 -0.26 -27.78 -10.91
N TYR A 467 0.18 -28.20 -9.73
CA TYR A 467 1.27 -29.17 -9.57
C TYR A 467 0.96 -30.20 -8.47
N ALA A 468 1.45 -31.42 -8.61
CA ALA A 468 1.48 -32.42 -7.53
C ALA A 468 2.91 -32.70 -7.12
N MET A 469 3.14 -33.04 -5.85
CA MET A 469 4.42 -33.61 -5.41
C MET A 469 4.59 -35.01 -6.02
N ALA A 470 5.76 -35.28 -6.59
CA ALA A 470 6.13 -36.58 -7.16
C ALA A 470 7.54 -36.98 -6.73
N ASN A 471 7.77 -38.27 -6.48
CA ASN A 471 9.13 -38.81 -6.29
C ASN A 471 9.84 -38.87 -7.66
N PRO A 472 11.00 -38.20 -7.85
CA PRO A 472 11.74 -38.19 -9.13
C PRO A 472 12.24 -39.56 -9.59
N ARG A 473 12.17 -40.58 -8.72
CA ARG A 473 12.57 -41.97 -9.01
C ARG A 473 11.41 -42.84 -9.46
N GLU A 474 10.16 -42.42 -9.21
CA GLU A 474 8.93 -43.18 -9.53
C GLU A 474 8.20 -42.65 -10.77
N VAL A 475 8.48 -41.40 -11.17
CA VAL A 475 7.78 -40.73 -12.28
C VAL A 475 8.72 -40.53 -13.47
N SER A 476 8.30 -41.01 -14.64
CA SER A 476 9.03 -40.86 -15.91
C SER A 476 8.82 -39.50 -16.60
N GLN A 477 7.75 -38.80 -16.23
CA GLN A 477 7.40 -37.48 -16.76
C GLN A 477 8.36 -36.40 -16.26
N PRO A 478 8.63 -35.33 -17.05
CA PRO A 478 9.43 -34.20 -16.58
C PRO A 478 8.84 -33.57 -15.31
N LEU A 479 9.64 -33.51 -14.26
CA LEU A 479 9.33 -32.78 -13.03
C LEU A 479 10.00 -31.41 -13.05
N PHE A 480 9.48 -30.50 -12.23
CA PHE A 480 10.00 -29.15 -12.05
C PHE A 480 10.47 -28.93 -10.61
N MET A 481 11.31 -27.93 -10.40
CA MET A 481 11.72 -27.41 -9.10
C MET A 481 11.67 -25.88 -9.12
N VAL A 482 11.64 -25.26 -7.94
CA VAL A 482 11.82 -23.80 -7.81
C VAL A 482 13.26 -23.45 -8.22
N GLU A 483 13.44 -22.40 -9.01
CA GLU A 483 14.76 -21.96 -9.47
C GLU A 483 15.55 -21.24 -8.36
N ASP A 484 14.91 -20.30 -7.66
CA ASP A 484 15.49 -19.62 -6.50
C ASP A 484 14.81 -20.08 -5.20
N GLU A 485 15.47 -21.02 -4.54
CA GLU A 485 15.06 -21.51 -3.22
C GLU A 485 15.27 -20.45 -2.12
N ALA A 486 16.16 -19.47 -2.33
CA ALA A 486 16.45 -18.41 -1.34
C ALA A 486 15.25 -17.46 -1.16
N PHE A 487 14.40 -17.31 -2.18
CA PHE A 487 13.15 -16.57 -2.14
C PHE A 487 12.11 -17.17 -1.16
N PHE A 488 12.31 -18.41 -0.73
CA PHE A 488 11.47 -19.10 0.25
C PHE A 488 12.10 -19.20 1.65
N MET A 489 13.33 -18.73 1.87
CA MET A 489 14.00 -18.82 3.17
C MET A 489 13.22 -18.03 4.24
N GLY A 490 12.63 -18.75 5.18
CA GLY A 490 11.82 -18.25 6.30
C GLY A 490 10.32 -18.48 6.12
N LEU A 491 9.86 -18.74 4.89
CA LEU A 491 8.44 -18.97 4.59
C LEU A 491 7.93 -20.28 5.21
N GLY A 492 8.78 -21.30 5.37
CA GLY A 492 8.43 -22.54 6.04
C GLY A 492 8.05 -22.27 7.50
N SER A 493 8.98 -21.67 8.25
CA SER A 493 8.78 -21.33 9.66
C SER A 493 7.59 -20.38 9.89
N VAL A 494 7.43 -19.35 9.05
CA VAL A 494 6.33 -18.37 9.13
C VAL A 494 4.96 -19.04 9.22
N VAL A 495 4.69 -20.04 8.38
CA VAL A 495 3.39 -20.73 8.41
C VAL A 495 3.27 -21.69 9.60
N THR A 496 4.37 -22.19 10.17
CA THR A 496 4.33 -22.94 11.44
C THR A 496 4.12 -22.06 12.69
N GLY A 497 4.40 -20.75 12.61
CA GLY A 497 4.08 -19.77 13.66
C GLY A 497 2.60 -19.75 14.08
N HIS A 498 1.72 -20.25 13.20
CA HIS A 498 0.29 -20.39 13.39
C HIS A 498 -0.13 -21.42 14.46
N HIS A 499 0.81 -22.13 15.10
CA HIS A 499 0.56 -23.00 16.25
C HIS A 499 -0.24 -22.32 17.38
N SER A 500 -0.04 -21.00 17.53
CA SER A 500 -0.76 -20.11 18.44
C SER A 500 -2.28 -20.16 18.27
N ILE A 501 -2.78 -20.34 17.05
CA ILE A 501 -4.20 -20.28 16.71
C ILE A 501 -4.95 -21.50 17.27
N TYR A 502 -4.40 -22.70 17.10
CA TYR A 502 -5.02 -23.92 17.65
C TYR A 502 -4.76 -24.11 19.15
N GLY A 503 -3.82 -23.37 19.74
CA GLY A 503 -3.39 -23.57 21.11
C GLY A 503 -2.67 -24.93 21.34
N LEU A 504 -2.07 -25.50 20.30
CA LEU A 504 -1.34 -26.78 20.40
C LEU A 504 -0.15 -26.65 21.35
N GLY A 505 -0.11 -27.47 22.40
CA GLY A 505 0.90 -27.37 23.44
C GLY A 505 0.82 -26.06 24.25
N ARG A 506 -0.36 -25.41 24.29
CA ARG A 506 -0.57 -24.11 24.96
C ARG A 506 -1.70 -24.15 26.01
N SER A 507 -2.21 -25.32 26.38
CA SER A 507 -3.09 -25.42 27.56
C SER A 507 -2.29 -25.13 28.84
N GLU A 508 -2.98 -24.69 29.90
CA GLU A 508 -2.33 -24.34 31.18
C GLU A 508 -1.44 -25.46 31.75
N PRO A 509 -1.84 -26.75 31.75
CA PRO A 509 -0.96 -27.85 32.18
C PRO A 509 0.28 -28.02 31.29
N GLU A 510 0.15 -27.86 29.97
CA GLU A 510 1.27 -28.00 29.03
C GLU A 510 2.26 -26.84 29.18
N LEU A 511 1.78 -25.61 29.34
CA LEU A 511 2.61 -24.43 29.62
C LEU A 511 3.34 -24.58 30.96
N TRP A 512 2.70 -25.16 31.98
CA TRP A 512 3.34 -25.45 33.26
C TRP A 512 4.44 -26.51 33.11
N GLU A 513 4.18 -27.61 32.39
CA GLU A 513 5.20 -28.62 32.09
C GLU A 513 6.38 -28.05 31.29
N GLN A 514 6.13 -27.20 30.29
CA GLN A 514 7.16 -26.49 29.53
C GLN A 514 7.99 -25.58 30.43
N LEU A 515 7.36 -24.79 31.30
CA LEU A 515 8.06 -23.94 32.27
C LEU A 515 8.94 -24.77 33.22
N GLN A 516 8.43 -25.89 33.75
CA GLN A 516 9.21 -26.77 34.62
C GLN A 516 10.41 -27.40 33.89
N ARG A 517 10.25 -27.81 32.62
CA ARG A 517 11.39 -28.26 31.80
C ARG A 517 12.40 -27.14 31.55
N LYS A 518 11.94 -25.93 31.26
CA LYS A 518 12.81 -24.75 31.05
C LYS A 518 13.60 -24.39 32.29
N LEU A 519 12.97 -24.36 33.46
CA LEU A 519 13.64 -24.10 34.74
C LEU A 519 14.66 -25.21 35.08
N LYS A 520 14.40 -26.46 34.70
CA LYS A 520 15.29 -27.60 34.94
C LYS A 520 16.49 -27.67 33.99
N THR A 521 16.31 -27.28 32.73
CA THR A 521 17.29 -27.54 31.64
C THR A 521 17.93 -26.28 31.06
N GLY A 522 17.35 -25.11 31.28
CA GLY A 522 17.69 -23.87 30.57
C GLY A 522 17.03 -23.73 29.19
N HIS A 523 16.39 -24.77 28.66
CA HIS A 523 15.87 -24.84 27.29
C HIS A 523 14.33 -24.90 27.23
N ASP A 524 13.71 -24.15 26.32
CA ASP A 524 12.25 -24.09 26.13
C ASP A 524 11.73 -25.26 25.26
N THR A 525 10.58 -25.11 24.60
CA THR A 525 10.10 -26.03 23.53
C THR A 525 9.86 -25.28 22.22
N SER A 526 10.16 -25.88 21.07
CA SER A 526 9.88 -25.26 19.77
C SER A 526 8.40 -25.41 19.39
N GLY A 527 7.61 -24.35 19.61
CA GLY A 527 6.20 -24.29 19.19
C GLY A 527 5.99 -24.43 17.68
N HIS A 528 6.96 -23.99 16.88
CA HIS A 528 6.99 -24.17 15.42
C HIS A 528 7.05 -25.66 15.04
N MET A 529 7.95 -26.41 15.66
CA MET A 529 8.05 -27.85 15.46
C MET A 529 6.77 -28.58 15.91
N ILE A 530 6.11 -28.14 16.99
CA ILE A 530 4.83 -28.72 17.45
C ILE A 530 3.70 -28.55 16.41
N ALA A 531 3.69 -27.50 15.59
CA ALA A 531 2.66 -27.33 14.54
C ALA A 531 3.09 -27.70 13.12
N ALA A 532 4.39 -27.89 12.85
CA ALA A 532 4.88 -28.37 11.56
C ALA A 532 4.11 -29.60 11.03
N PRO A 533 3.65 -30.56 11.86
CA PRO A 533 2.81 -31.66 11.40
C PRO A 533 1.46 -31.28 10.76
N LEU A 534 0.89 -30.11 11.08
CA LEU A 534 -0.37 -29.61 10.50
C LEU A 534 -0.19 -28.93 9.13
N ALA A 535 1.04 -28.64 8.71
CA ALA A 535 1.32 -28.05 7.41
C ALA A 535 1.09 -29.07 6.27
N TYR A 536 0.98 -28.56 5.05
CA TYR A 536 1.09 -29.40 3.85
C TYR A 536 2.49 -29.99 3.74
N LYS A 537 2.64 -31.19 3.16
CA LYS A 537 3.90 -31.95 3.21
C LYS A 537 5.08 -31.19 2.59
N ALA A 538 4.90 -30.52 1.44
CA ALA A 538 5.96 -29.71 0.82
C ALA A 538 6.46 -28.58 1.74
N GLN A 539 5.53 -27.90 2.41
CA GLN A 539 5.82 -26.81 3.34
C GLN A 539 6.51 -27.29 4.61
N MET A 540 6.06 -28.42 5.17
CA MET A 540 6.73 -29.05 6.32
C MET A 540 8.17 -29.43 5.96
N LEU A 541 8.39 -30.10 4.82
CA LEU A 541 9.73 -30.49 4.39
C LEU A 541 10.63 -29.27 4.18
N TRP A 542 10.10 -28.19 3.61
CA TRP A 542 10.83 -26.92 3.49
C TRP A 542 11.18 -26.31 4.86
N TYR A 543 10.26 -26.29 5.82
CA TYR A 543 10.57 -25.87 7.20
C TYR A 543 11.69 -26.71 7.84
N LEU A 544 11.66 -28.04 7.67
CA LEU A 544 12.73 -28.91 8.20
C LEU A 544 14.07 -28.67 7.46
N GLN A 545 14.04 -28.33 6.17
CA GLN A 545 15.21 -27.91 5.39
C GLN A 545 15.78 -26.57 5.93
N GLU A 546 14.94 -25.58 6.23
CA GLU A 546 15.33 -24.31 6.88
C GLU A 546 16.02 -24.57 8.23
N VAL A 547 15.45 -25.44 9.07
CA VAL A 547 16.05 -25.82 10.36
C VAL A 547 17.39 -26.51 10.17
N MET A 548 17.51 -27.45 9.22
CA MET A 548 18.77 -28.14 8.93
C MET A 548 19.85 -27.16 8.47
N ILE A 549 19.50 -26.21 7.61
CA ILE A 549 20.38 -25.14 7.14
C ILE A 549 20.86 -24.27 8.32
N ASN A 550 19.96 -23.81 9.19
CA ASN A 550 20.32 -23.02 10.37
C ASN A 550 21.25 -23.80 11.32
N MET A 551 20.91 -25.06 11.60
CA MET A 551 21.66 -25.91 12.52
C MET A 551 23.07 -26.23 12.02
N THR A 552 23.24 -26.49 10.72
CA THR A 552 24.54 -26.86 10.12
C THR A 552 25.38 -25.66 9.72
N GLN A 553 24.79 -24.62 9.14
CA GLN A 553 25.52 -23.47 8.59
C GLN A 553 25.59 -22.28 9.57
N LYS A 554 24.90 -22.33 10.72
CA LYS A 554 24.83 -21.26 11.74
C LYS A 554 24.40 -19.89 11.17
N ARG A 555 23.60 -19.91 10.10
CA ARG A 555 23.03 -18.73 9.44
C ARG A 555 21.54 -18.60 9.73
N SER A 556 21.02 -17.37 9.69
CA SER A 556 19.59 -17.05 9.76
C SER A 556 18.75 -17.96 8.85
N ILE A 557 17.55 -18.34 9.30
CA ILE A 557 16.55 -18.96 8.39
C ILE A 557 15.95 -17.95 7.41
N TYR A 558 16.20 -16.65 7.59
CA TYR A 558 15.77 -15.57 6.71
C TYR A 558 16.93 -15.09 5.82
N SER A 559 16.62 -14.59 4.63
CA SER A 559 17.59 -13.95 3.71
C SER A 559 18.00 -12.54 4.17
N LEU A 560 17.28 -11.95 5.12
CA LEU A 560 17.70 -10.75 5.85
C LEU A 560 18.52 -11.11 7.12
N PRO A 561 19.47 -10.25 7.53
CA PRO A 561 20.15 -10.40 8.80
C PRO A 561 19.14 -10.32 9.94
N PHE A 562 19.11 -11.36 10.77
CA PHE A 562 18.15 -11.50 11.87
C PHE A 562 18.90 -11.76 13.18
N LYS A 563 18.52 -11.07 14.26
CA LYS A 563 19.07 -11.30 15.60
C LYS A 563 18.43 -12.56 16.21
N GLU A 564 18.96 -13.71 15.80
CA GLU A 564 18.47 -15.02 16.25
C GLU A 564 18.55 -15.18 17.79
N PRO A 565 17.55 -15.80 18.46
CA PRO A 565 17.42 -15.77 19.92
C PRO A 565 18.61 -16.37 20.68
N THR A 566 19.31 -17.31 20.07
CA THR A 566 20.38 -18.09 20.70
C THR A 566 21.65 -18.08 19.85
N GLY A 567 22.27 -16.90 19.70
CA GLY A 567 23.62 -16.77 19.13
C GLY A 567 23.76 -17.29 17.69
N GLY A 568 22.79 -16.98 16.83
CA GLY A 568 22.75 -17.44 15.43
C GLY A 568 21.93 -18.71 15.19
N VAL A 569 21.43 -19.36 16.24
CA VAL A 569 20.57 -20.56 16.13
C VAL A 569 19.12 -20.22 16.48
N TYR A 570 18.19 -20.63 15.61
CA TYR A 570 16.74 -20.36 15.72
C TYR A 570 16.11 -21.06 16.93
N HIS A 571 16.49 -22.33 17.13
CA HIS A 571 16.22 -23.13 18.33
C HIS A 571 17.36 -24.14 18.51
N THR A 572 17.64 -24.52 19.75
CA THR A 572 18.62 -25.55 20.10
C THR A 572 18.09 -26.97 19.86
N THR A 573 18.99 -27.96 19.65
CA THR A 573 18.60 -29.37 19.54
C THR A 573 17.75 -29.83 20.72
N THR A 574 18.08 -29.37 21.94
CA THR A 574 17.31 -29.66 23.17
C THR A 574 15.85 -29.19 23.07
N GLU A 575 15.60 -28.01 22.51
CA GLU A 575 14.23 -27.46 22.33
C GLU A 575 13.43 -28.24 21.28
N TYR A 576 14.10 -28.78 20.26
CA TYR A 576 13.48 -29.71 19.31
C TYR A 576 13.19 -31.08 19.94
N VAL A 577 14.08 -31.60 20.79
CA VAL A 577 13.82 -32.83 21.57
C VAL A 577 12.67 -32.62 22.57
N HIS A 578 12.55 -31.45 23.19
CA HIS A 578 11.37 -31.09 23.98
C HIS A 578 10.09 -31.04 23.13
N ALA A 579 10.14 -30.42 21.94
CA ALA A 579 9.01 -30.39 21.03
C ALA A 579 8.59 -31.81 20.58
N LEU A 580 9.54 -32.73 20.36
CA LEU A 580 9.23 -34.13 20.06
C LEU A 580 8.50 -34.83 21.22
N ASN A 581 8.87 -34.56 22.47
CA ASN A 581 8.14 -35.08 23.63
C ASN A 581 6.70 -34.54 23.70
N ASP A 582 6.51 -33.25 23.42
CA ASP A 582 5.18 -32.62 23.35
C ASP A 582 4.35 -33.20 22.19
N MET A 583 4.91 -33.33 20.99
CA MET A 583 4.26 -33.97 19.83
C MET A 583 3.81 -35.41 20.14
N ASN A 584 4.68 -36.21 20.77
CA ASN A 584 4.38 -37.58 21.17
C ASN A 584 3.28 -37.66 22.24
N LYS A 585 3.10 -36.62 23.07
CA LYS A 585 1.99 -36.52 24.05
C LYS A 585 0.68 -36.18 23.33
N LEU A 586 0.70 -35.19 22.45
CA LEU A 586 -0.43 -34.74 21.64
C LEU A 586 -0.95 -35.86 20.70
N ASP A 587 -0.07 -36.63 20.08
CA ASP A 587 -0.47 -37.76 19.21
C ASP A 587 -1.10 -38.92 20.00
N ARG A 588 -0.52 -39.27 21.17
CA ARG A 588 -1.13 -40.23 22.11
C ARG A 588 -2.50 -39.79 22.58
N GLY A 589 -2.68 -38.49 22.83
CA GLY A 589 -3.98 -37.86 23.11
C GLY A 589 -4.92 -37.78 21.90
N ARG A 590 -4.49 -38.23 20.71
CA ARG A 590 -5.20 -38.16 19.43
C ARG A 590 -5.57 -36.73 18.99
N VAL A 591 -4.84 -35.72 19.50
CA VAL A 591 -5.05 -34.31 19.19
C VAL A 591 -4.68 -34.00 17.73
N TYR A 592 -3.66 -34.67 17.19
CA TYR A 592 -3.33 -34.56 15.77
C TYR A 592 -4.35 -35.32 14.88
N PRO A 593 -4.85 -34.67 13.81
CA PRO A 593 -5.67 -35.33 12.80
C PRO A 593 -4.87 -36.39 12.05
N PHE A 594 -5.55 -37.38 11.47
CA PHE A 594 -4.90 -38.56 10.87
C PHE A 594 -3.79 -38.24 9.86
N TYR A 595 -4.00 -37.25 8.98
CA TYR A 595 -2.98 -36.85 7.98
C TYR A 595 -1.69 -36.33 8.64
N ALA A 596 -1.79 -35.67 9.79
CA ALA A 596 -0.66 -35.04 10.46
C ALA A 596 0.23 -36.07 11.17
N ARG A 597 -0.25 -37.29 11.46
CA ARG A 597 0.53 -38.30 12.19
C ARG A 597 1.70 -38.85 11.38
N GLN A 598 1.54 -38.93 10.06
CA GLN A 598 2.64 -39.23 9.15
C GLN A 598 3.72 -38.15 9.22
N ASN A 599 3.30 -36.89 9.29
CA ASN A 599 4.20 -35.74 9.44
C ASN A 599 4.90 -35.72 10.82
N VAL A 600 4.22 -36.12 11.90
CA VAL A 600 4.85 -36.33 13.23
C VAL A 600 6.00 -37.34 13.14
N SER A 601 5.82 -38.46 12.43
CA SER A 601 6.90 -39.45 12.24
C SER A 601 8.10 -38.85 11.52
N ILE A 602 7.88 -38.08 10.45
CA ILE A 602 8.96 -37.43 9.69
C ILE A 602 9.71 -36.42 10.58
N CYS A 603 8.98 -35.62 11.37
CA CYS A 603 9.60 -34.69 12.34
C CYS A 603 10.38 -35.45 13.42
N ALA A 604 9.87 -36.58 13.91
CA ALA A 604 10.55 -37.42 14.90
C ALA A 604 11.84 -38.08 14.36
N ASP A 605 11.85 -38.49 13.10
CA ASP A 605 13.04 -39.06 12.45
C ASP A 605 14.08 -37.97 12.17
N PHE A 606 13.64 -36.79 11.71
CA PHE A 606 14.48 -35.61 11.54
C PHE A 606 15.18 -35.19 12.85
N ILE A 607 14.42 -35.04 13.95
CA ILE A 607 14.96 -34.63 15.25
C ILE A 607 15.94 -35.67 15.79
N ARG A 608 15.68 -36.97 15.56
CA ARG A 608 16.59 -38.07 15.95
C ARG A 608 17.84 -38.16 15.09
N ALA A 609 17.84 -37.62 13.86
CA ALA A 609 19.03 -37.54 13.02
C ALA A 609 19.88 -36.28 13.30
N MET A 610 19.32 -35.27 13.99
CA MET A 610 20.03 -34.07 14.44
C MET A 610 20.61 -34.16 15.87
N ALA A 611 20.24 -35.20 16.64
CA ALA A 611 20.56 -35.35 18.06
C ALA A 611 21.56 -36.50 18.30
#